data_AF-A0AAV6HS65-F1
#
_entry.id   AF-A0AAV6HS65-F1
#
_cell.length_a   1.000
_cell.length_b   1.000
_cell.length_c   1.000
_cell.angle_alpha   90.00
_cell.angle_beta   90.00
_cell.angle_gamma   90.00
#
_symmetry.space_group_name_H-M   'P 1'
#
loop_
_entity.id
_entity.type
_entity.pdbx_description
1 polymer ?
#
loop_
_entity_poly.entity_id
_entity_poly.type
_entity_poly.pdbx_seq_one_letter_code
_entity_poly.pdbx_strand_id
1 'polypeptide(L)'
;MGFGREKTAYCYFAIASSTCLPLDSTVRILVAKSSILVTVADDLYDMEGSLDELHALTQAVQRWDGKGLSGHGDNIFRALDDIVSEIAENHVQQYGIDITENLRDLGPFG
;
A
#
# COMPACT_ATOMS: atom_id res chain seq x y z
N MET A 1 -24.84 -2.81 -4.13
CA MET A 1 -24.24 -1.57 -4.66
C MET A 1 -23.91 -0.64 -3.50
N GLY A 2 -22.82 -0.88 -2.77
CA GLY A 2 -22.48 -0.12 -1.57
C GLY A 2 -20.99 -0.08 -1.24
N PHE A 3 -20.24 -1.14 -1.56
CA PHE A 3 -18.82 -1.25 -1.24
C PHE A 3 -17.89 -0.34 -2.07
N GLY A 4 -18.17 -0.16 -3.37
CA GLY A 4 -17.32 0.68 -4.22
C GLY A 4 -17.37 2.18 -3.89
N ARG A 5 -18.49 2.68 -3.36
CA ARG A 5 -18.66 4.13 -3.08
C ARG A 5 -17.89 4.60 -1.84
N GLU A 6 -17.70 3.71 -0.87
CA GLU A 6 -16.96 4.01 0.36
C GLU A 6 -15.46 4.10 0.09
N LYS A 7 -14.93 3.20 -0.76
CA LYS A 7 -13.53 3.24 -1.25
C LYS A 7 -13.25 4.50 -2.07
N THR A 8 -14.14 4.91 -2.97
CA THR A 8 -13.96 6.15 -3.75
C THR A 8 -13.93 7.38 -2.84
N ALA A 9 -14.76 7.43 -1.80
CA ALA A 9 -14.76 8.52 -0.83
C ALA A 9 -13.46 8.53 -0.01
N TYR A 10 -12.92 7.38 0.36
CA TYR A 10 -11.64 7.27 1.06
C TYR A 10 -10.46 7.71 0.17
N CYS A 11 -10.37 7.23 -1.07
CA CYS A 11 -9.34 7.66 -2.01
C CYS A 11 -9.44 9.16 -2.32
N TYR A 12 -10.66 9.66 -2.54
CA TYR A 12 -10.89 11.09 -2.73
C TYR A 12 -10.52 11.89 -1.48
N PHE A 13 -10.85 11.41 -0.28
CA PHE A 13 -10.49 12.06 0.98
C PHE A 13 -8.98 12.02 1.24
N ALA A 14 -8.30 10.90 0.98
CA ALA A 14 -6.84 10.76 1.11
C ALA A 14 -6.11 11.69 0.13
N ILE A 15 -6.55 11.72 -1.14
CA ILE A 15 -5.99 12.63 -2.15
C ILE A 15 -6.32 14.09 -1.78
N ALA A 16 -7.58 14.43 -1.49
CA ALA A 16 -7.99 15.78 -1.14
C ALA A 16 -7.28 16.30 0.11
N SER A 17 -7.19 15.51 1.17
CA SER A 17 -6.45 15.86 2.39
C SER A 17 -4.97 16.06 2.09
N SER A 18 -4.35 15.19 1.27
CA SER A 18 -2.95 15.34 0.88
C SER A 18 -2.67 16.56 -0.01
N THR A 19 -3.66 17.01 -0.80
CA THR A 19 -3.57 18.23 -1.62
C THR A 19 -3.92 19.51 -0.86
N CYS A 20 -4.73 19.43 0.20
CA CYS A 20 -5.18 20.58 1.00
C CYS A 20 -4.30 20.88 2.22
N LEU A 21 -3.46 19.93 2.65
CA LEU A 21 -2.41 20.16 3.63
C LEU A 21 -1.12 20.63 2.91
N PRO A 22 -0.32 21.54 3.49
CA PRO A 22 0.99 21.94 2.96
C PRO A 22 1.99 20.80 3.20
N LEU A 23 1.72 19.63 2.63
CA LEU A 23 2.60 18.48 2.68
C LEU A 23 3.80 18.72 1.77
N ASP A 24 4.95 18.23 2.21
CA ASP A 24 6.16 18.17 1.39
C ASP A 24 5.84 17.50 0.04
N SER A 25 6.50 17.95 -1.03
CA SER A 25 6.37 17.35 -2.37
C SER A 25 6.58 15.83 -2.34
N THR A 26 7.49 15.36 -1.49
CA THR A 26 7.77 13.94 -1.30
C THR A 26 6.56 13.18 -0.76
N VAL A 27 5.84 13.74 0.21
CA VAL A 27 4.67 13.07 0.80
C VAL A 27 3.52 13.01 -0.20
N ARG A 28 3.33 14.03 -1.04
CA ARG A 28 2.32 13.98 -2.11
C ARG A 28 2.61 12.87 -3.13
N ILE A 29 3.88 12.70 -3.52
CA ILE A 29 4.30 11.64 -4.45
C ILE A 29 4.04 10.27 -3.83
N LEU A 30 4.39 10.10 -2.56
CA LEU A 30 4.18 8.86 -1.82
C LEU A 30 2.70 8.49 -1.68
N VAL A 31 1.84 9.46 -1.36
CA VAL A 31 0.38 9.26 -1.29
C VAL A 31 -0.18 8.85 -2.65
N ALA A 32 0.29 9.47 -3.73
CA ALA A 32 -0.12 9.09 -5.08
C ALA A 32 0.32 7.67 -5.44
N LYS A 33 1.59 7.30 -5.19
CA LYS A 33 2.09 5.92 -5.37
C LYS A 33 1.26 4.90 -4.60
N SER A 34 0.97 5.19 -3.33
CA SER A 34 0.18 4.32 -2.45
C SER A 34 -1.25 4.16 -2.97
N SER A 35 -1.88 5.25 -3.43
CA SER A 35 -3.24 5.22 -3.96
C SER A 35 -3.33 4.37 -5.24
N ILE A 36 -2.33 4.48 -6.13
CA ILE A 36 -2.24 3.66 -7.34
C ILE A 36 -2.08 2.18 -6.97
N LEU A 37 -1.18 1.87 -6.04
CA LEU A 37 -0.95 0.50 -5.60
C LEU A 37 -2.21 -0.14 -5.01
N VAL A 38 -2.94 0.59 -4.15
CA VAL A 38 -4.22 0.12 -3.60
C VAL A 38 -5.24 -0.15 -4.70
N THR A 39 -5.30 0.71 -5.71
CA THR A 39 -6.24 0.54 -6.84
C THR A 39 -5.88 -0.72 -7.66
N VAL A 40 -4.60 -0.91 -7.97
CA VAL A 40 -4.13 -2.09 -8.71
C VAL A 40 -4.35 -3.38 -7.91
N ALA A 41 -4.11 -3.35 -6.60
CA ALA A 41 -4.44 -4.48 -5.74
C ALA A 41 -5.95 -4.75 -5.75
N ASP A 42 -6.80 -3.73 -5.62
CA ASP A 42 -8.26 -3.87 -5.64
C ASP A 42 -8.75 -4.55 -6.93
N ASP A 43 -8.25 -4.11 -8.09
CA ASP A 43 -8.59 -4.70 -9.39
C ASP A 43 -8.17 -6.18 -9.48
N LEU A 44 -7.03 -6.55 -8.87
CA LEU A 44 -6.61 -7.95 -8.79
C LEU A 44 -7.59 -8.77 -7.93
N TYR A 45 -8.04 -8.26 -6.78
CA TYR A 45 -8.99 -8.96 -5.91
C TYR A 45 -10.41 -9.02 -6.50
N ASP A 46 -10.82 -8.02 -7.29
CA ASP A 46 -12.19 -7.92 -7.83
C ASP A 46 -12.36 -8.60 -9.21
N MET A 47 -11.31 -8.70 -10.04
CA MET A 47 -11.47 -9.07 -11.47
C MET A 47 -10.50 -10.12 -12.02
N GLU A 48 -9.24 -10.13 -11.59
CA GLU A 48 -8.18 -10.92 -12.28
C GLU A 48 -7.49 -12.01 -11.44
N GLY A 49 -7.63 -12.01 -10.13
CA GLY A 49 -6.91 -12.93 -9.24
C GLY A 49 -7.56 -14.30 -9.13
N SER A 50 -6.77 -15.36 -9.32
CA SER A 50 -7.17 -16.68 -8.82
C SER A 50 -7.18 -16.67 -7.28
N LEU A 51 -8.10 -17.41 -6.65
CA LEU A 51 -8.15 -17.48 -5.19
C LEU A 51 -6.80 -17.86 -4.56
N ASP A 52 -6.03 -18.72 -5.24
CA ASP A 52 -4.70 -19.13 -4.79
C ASP A 52 -3.68 -17.98 -4.85
N GLU A 53 -3.70 -17.17 -5.91
CA GLU A 53 -2.83 -15.98 -6.05
C GLU A 53 -3.16 -14.90 -5.01
N LEU A 54 -4.46 -14.65 -4.80
CA LEU A 54 -4.93 -13.71 -3.78
C LEU A 54 -4.56 -14.17 -2.37
N HIS A 55 -4.69 -15.46 -2.09
CA HIS A 55 -4.34 -16.04 -0.80
C HIS A 55 -2.82 -16.01 -0.57
N ALA A 56 -2.02 -16.30 -1.60
CA ALA A 56 -0.57 -16.21 -1.54
C ALA A 56 -0.12 -14.77 -1.29
N LEU A 57 -0.69 -13.79 -2.00
CA LEU A 57 -0.41 -12.36 -1.77
C LEU A 57 -0.78 -11.93 -0.36
N THR A 58 -1.96 -12.33 0.13
CA THR A 58 -2.39 -12.02 1.51
C THR A 58 -1.41 -12.58 2.54
N GLN A 59 -0.99 -13.84 2.40
CA GLN A 59 -0.02 -14.45 3.31
C GLN A 59 1.36 -13.77 3.25
N ALA A 60 1.80 -13.38 2.05
CA ALA A 60 3.05 -12.68 1.86
C ALA A 60 3.06 -11.33 2.57
N VAL A 61 1.99 -10.55 2.44
CA VAL A 61 1.83 -9.27 3.17
C VAL A 61 1.79 -9.50 4.68
N GLN A 62 1.09 -10.54 5.16
CA GLN A 62 1.03 -10.85 6.60
C GLN A 62 2.37 -11.24 7.20
N ARG A 63 3.20 -11.98 6.46
CA ARG A 63 4.54 -12.39 6.91
C ARG A 63 5.61 -11.35 6.59
N TRP A 64 5.23 -10.33 5.83
CA TRP A 64 6.15 -9.42 5.14
C TRP A 64 7.26 -10.16 4.38
N ASP A 65 6.89 -11.25 3.69
CA ASP A 65 7.80 -12.09 2.90
C ASP A 65 7.17 -12.47 1.55
N GLY A 66 7.73 -11.93 0.46
CA GLY A 66 7.27 -12.18 -0.92
C GLY A 66 7.68 -13.55 -1.49
N LYS A 67 8.34 -14.40 -0.71
CA LYS A 67 8.83 -15.69 -1.20
C LYS A 67 7.70 -16.59 -1.71
N GLY A 68 7.79 -16.99 -2.97
CA GLY A 68 6.82 -17.88 -3.61
C GLY A 68 5.67 -17.15 -4.30
N LEU A 69 5.65 -15.82 -4.28
CA LEU A 69 4.81 -15.04 -5.17
C LEU A 69 5.30 -15.15 -6.62
N SER A 70 4.37 -15.03 -7.55
CA SER A 70 4.65 -14.92 -8.98
C SER A 70 3.55 -14.09 -9.64
N GLY A 71 3.77 -13.63 -10.87
CA GLY A 71 2.77 -12.89 -11.62
C GLY A 71 2.45 -11.52 -11.01
N HIS A 72 1.17 -11.19 -10.91
CA HIS A 72 0.72 -9.87 -10.46
C HIS A 72 0.94 -9.71 -8.96
N GLY A 73 0.76 -10.77 -8.18
CA GLY A 73 1.02 -10.76 -6.74
C GLY A 73 2.45 -10.36 -6.37
N ASP A 74 3.47 -10.87 -7.08
CA ASP A 74 4.88 -10.51 -6.82
C ASP A 74 5.14 -9.02 -7.09
N ASN A 75 4.62 -8.50 -8.20
CA ASN A 75 4.78 -7.09 -8.56
C ASN A 75 4.12 -6.16 -7.55
N ILE A 76 2.92 -6.51 -7.07
CA ILE A 76 2.19 -5.73 -6.06
C ILE A 76 2.94 -5.75 -4.72
N PHE A 77 3.40 -6.92 -4.27
CA PHE A 77 4.14 -7.04 -3.02
C PHE A 77 5.45 -6.23 -3.05
N ARG A 78 6.21 -6.29 -4.15
CA ARG A 78 7.44 -5.50 -4.31
C ARG A 78 7.17 -4.01 -4.32
N ALA A 79 6.15 -3.56 -5.05
CA ALA A 79 5.76 -2.15 -5.04
C ALA A 79 5.31 -1.69 -3.63
N LEU A 80 4.67 -2.56 -2.85
CA LEU A 80 4.32 -2.29 -1.46
C LEU A 80 5.57 -2.13 -0.58
N ASP A 81 6.50 -3.09 -0.68
CA ASP A 81 7.74 -3.09 0.11
C ASP A 81 8.64 -1.89 -0.22
N ASP A 82 8.72 -1.51 -1.50
CA ASP A 82 9.43 -0.31 -1.95
C ASP A 82 8.80 0.96 -1.36
N ILE A 83 7.48 1.09 -1.38
CA ILE A 83 6.78 2.24 -0.78
C ILE A 83 7.05 2.29 0.72
N VAL A 84 6.92 1.17 1.44
CA VAL A 84 7.16 1.15 2.89
C VAL A 84 8.60 1.51 3.24
N SER A 85 9.56 1.01 2.45
CA SER A 85 10.98 1.38 2.59
C SER A 85 11.20 2.88 2.35
N GLU A 86 10.61 3.45 1.29
CA GLU A 86 10.67 4.89 1.04
C GLU A 86 10.08 5.71 2.20
N ILE A 87 9.00 5.26 2.85
CA ILE A 87 8.42 5.94 4.03
C ILE A 87 9.38 5.89 5.21
N ALA A 88 9.89 4.71 5.51
CA ALA A 88 10.81 4.51 6.62
C ALA A 88 12.08 5.35 6.45
N GLU A 89 12.67 5.35 5.25
CA GLU A 89 13.85 6.16 4.93
C GLU A 89 13.59 7.66 5.07
N ASN A 90 12.45 8.16 4.55
CA ASN A 90 12.08 9.56 4.71
C ASN A 90 11.90 9.94 6.18
N HIS A 91 11.32 9.05 6.99
CA HIS A 91 11.11 9.29 8.43
C HIS A 91 12.43 9.26 9.21
N VAL A 92 13.34 8.35 8.87
CA VAL A 92 14.71 8.33 9.41
C VAL A 92 15.46 9.61 9.04
N GLN A 93 15.34 10.09 7.80
CA GLN A 93 16.01 11.32 7.37
C GLN A 93 15.47 12.57 8.08
N GLN A 94 14.16 12.63 8.34
CA GLN A 94 13.53 13.81 8.98
C GLN A 94 13.66 13.80 10.51
N TYR A 95 13.53 12.64 11.15
CA TYR A 95 13.39 12.53 12.61
C TYR A 95 14.43 11.62 13.27
N GLY A 96 15.23 10.89 12.49
CA GLY A 96 16.23 9.94 12.99
C GLY A 96 15.64 8.65 13.57
N ILE A 97 14.34 8.40 13.37
CA ILE A 97 13.61 7.26 13.94
C ILE A 97 13.20 6.31 12.82
N ASP A 98 13.62 5.05 12.93
CA ASP A 98 13.19 3.97 12.05
C ASP A 98 11.81 3.46 12.48
N ILE A 99 10.85 3.53 11.57
CA ILE A 99 9.46 3.10 11.78
C ILE A 99 9.08 1.89 10.91
N THR A 100 10.05 1.25 10.23
CA THR A 100 9.80 0.14 9.30
C THR A 100 8.92 -0.94 9.92
N GLU A 101 9.27 -1.42 11.12
CA GLU A 101 8.50 -2.47 11.79
C GLU A 101 7.07 -2.02 12.14
N ASN A 102 6.87 -0.76 12.53
CA ASN A 102 5.52 -0.23 12.77
C ASN A 102 4.68 -0.19 11.49
N LEU A 103 5.30 0.08 10.34
CA LEU A 103 4.62 0.11 9.05
C LEU A 103 4.27 -1.30 8.56
N ARG A 104 5.13 -2.29 8.84
CA ARG A 104 4.88 -3.70 8.54
C ARG A 104 3.74 -4.27 9.40
N ASP A 105 3.68 -3.87 10.67
CA ASP A 105 2.63 -4.28 11.61
C ASP A 105 1.25 -3.69 11.29
N LEU A 106 1.16 -2.64 10.45
CA LEU A 106 -0.11 -2.07 9.96
C LEU A 106 -0.79 -2.91 8.87
N GLY A 107 -0.26 -4.08 8.54
CA GLY A 107 -0.92 -5.08 7.69
C GLY A 107 -2.33 -5.44 8.19
N PRO A 108 -3.17 -6.10 7.36
CA PRO A 108 -4.63 -5.99 7.37
C PRO A 108 -5.38 -6.44 8.64
N PHE A 109 -4.71 -6.86 9.72
CA PHE A 109 -5.33 -7.15 11.01
C PHE A 109 -4.37 -6.84 12.17
N GLY A 110 -4.40 -5.60 12.65
CA GLY A 110 -4.19 -5.28 14.06
C GLY A 110 -5.49 -5.38 14.85
#